data_AF-A0A1M7XXK2-F1
#
_entry.id   AF-A0A1M7XXK2-F1
#
_cell.length_a   1.000
_cell.length_b   1.000
_cell.length_c   1.000
_cell.angle_alpha   90.00
_cell.angle_beta   90.00
_cell.angle_gamma   90.00
#
_symmetry.space_group_name_H-M   'P 1'
#
loop_
_entity.id
_entity.type
_entity.pdbx_description
1 polymer ?
#
loop_
_entity_poly.entity_id
_entity_poly.type
_entity_poly.pdbx_seq_one_letter_code
_entity_poly.pdbx_strand_id
1 'polypeptide(L)'
;MENRFNYKLQNNTARIAGLLYTLMIPLGAFGIMYIPQFLIVPGDADATIANILTNSGLFRLSILSSLVVQISHIFIVLLLYKLLKPVKGNIAALMVIFMLVSIPISMINELSNYMALLMANSGPSVAGTFAGQPKNMLFLFFELHKYGILISGFFWGLWLFPMGYLVIKSHFLPKVLGILLIIAFCGYIVDSLLGLGIPGYEETAIASILKLPMYCEILLPLWLLFKGIKPSLDAAQ
;
A
#
# COMPACT_ATOMS: atom_id res chain seq x y z
N MET A 1 8.66 1.58 -38.90
CA MET A 1 8.91 0.37 -38.09
C MET A 1 9.30 0.70 -36.64
N GLU A 2 10.16 1.69 -36.41
CA GLU A 2 10.60 2.13 -35.08
C GLU A 2 9.45 2.56 -34.14
N ASN A 3 8.46 3.30 -34.62
CA ASN A 3 7.27 3.68 -33.84
C ASN A 3 6.42 2.47 -33.38
N ARG A 4 6.28 1.43 -34.22
CA ARG A 4 5.56 0.20 -33.85
C ARG A 4 6.36 -0.65 -32.85
N PHE A 5 7.68 -0.65 -32.95
CA PHE A 5 8.56 -1.33 -31.99
C PHE A 5 8.52 -0.64 -30.61
N ASN A 6 8.60 0.69 -30.59
CA ASN A 6 8.47 1.50 -29.38
C ASN A 6 7.09 1.34 -28.72
N TYR A 7 6.01 1.29 -29.50
CA TYR A 7 4.67 1.02 -28.98
C TYR A 7 4.56 -0.37 -28.33
N LYS A 8 5.03 -1.44 -28.99
CA LYS A 8 5.01 -2.79 -28.41
C LYS A 8 5.77 -2.86 -27.10
N LEU A 9 6.94 -2.22 -27.03
CA LEU A 9 7.76 -2.19 -25.82
C LEU A 9 7.07 -1.43 -24.67
N GLN A 10 6.47 -0.27 -24.96
CA GLN A 10 5.71 0.51 -23.98
C GLN A 10 4.45 -0.24 -23.51
N ASN A 11 3.75 -0.91 -24.41
CA ASN A 11 2.56 -1.69 -24.06
C ASN A 11 2.91 -2.93 -23.21
N ASN A 12 4.02 -3.60 -23.50
CA ASN A 12 4.52 -4.68 -22.64
C ASN A 12 4.91 -4.17 -21.25
N THR A 13 5.57 -3.01 -21.18
CA THR A 13 5.91 -2.35 -19.91
C THR A 13 4.65 -2.04 -19.10
N ALA A 14 3.62 -1.49 -19.74
CA ALA A 14 2.32 -1.23 -19.13
C ALA A 14 1.67 -2.50 -18.58
N ARG A 15 1.64 -3.59 -19.37
CA ARG A 15 1.05 -4.86 -18.94
C ARG A 15 1.80 -5.51 -17.78
N ILE A 16 3.12 -5.46 -17.78
CA ILE A 16 3.95 -5.97 -16.67
C ILE A 16 3.71 -5.13 -15.41
N ALA A 17 3.64 -3.81 -15.54
CA ALA A 17 3.28 -2.92 -14.42
C ALA A 17 1.89 -3.25 -13.86
N GLY A 18 0.91 -3.44 -14.75
CA GLY A 18 -0.45 -3.83 -14.40
C GLY A 18 -0.51 -5.18 -13.70
N LEU A 19 0.25 -6.19 -14.17
CA LEU A 19 0.34 -7.51 -13.56
C LEU A 19 0.92 -7.44 -12.15
N LEU A 20 2.09 -6.84 -11.99
CA LEU A 20 2.77 -6.73 -10.68
C LEU A 20 1.90 -5.98 -9.68
N TYR A 21 1.31 -4.87 -10.10
CA TYR A 21 0.46 -4.05 -9.24
C TYR A 21 -0.84 -4.79 -8.90
N THR A 22 -1.44 -5.54 -9.84
CA THR A 22 -2.62 -6.37 -9.54
C THR A 22 -2.31 -7.50 -8.55
N LEU A 23 -1.18 -8.20 -8.71
CA LEU A 23 -0.75 -9.29 -7.81
C LEU A 23 -0.40 -8.78 -6.40
N MET A 24 0.04 -7.55 -6.28
CA MET A 24 0.37 -6.92 -5.01
C MET A 24 -0.87 -6.62 -4.15
N ILE A 25 -2.01 -6.26 -4.77
CA ILE A 25 -3.26 -5.94 -4.05
C ILE A 25 -3.70 -7.06 -3.09
N PRO A 26 -3.87 -8.32 -3.51
CA PRO A 26 -4.28 -9.39 -2.59
C PRO A 26 -3.24 -9.68 -1.51
N LEU A 27 -1.94 -9.51 -1.80
CA LEU A 27 -0.87 -9.67 -0.81
C LEU A 27 -0.95 -8.58 0.28
N GLY A 28 -1.17 -7.32 -0.11
CA GLY A 28 -1.37 -6.22 0.84
C GLY A 28 -2.65 -6.40 1.66
N ALA A 29 -3.75 -6.80 1.01
CA ALA A 29 -5.02 -7.08 1.69
C ALA A 29 -4.90 -8.23 2.70
N PHE A 30 -4.12 -9.27 2.37
CA PHE A 30 -3.84 -10.38 3.28
C PHE A 30 -3.15 -9.89 4.57
N GLY A 31 -2.09 -9.07 4.45
CA GLY A 31 -1.33 -8.58 5.61
C GLY A 31 -2.08 -7.55 6.47
N ILE A 32 -2.75 -6.58 5.83
CA ILE A 32 -3.31 -5.41 6.52
C ILE A 32 -4.77 -5.62 6.96
N MET A 33 -5.56 -6.40 6.21
CA MET A 33 -6.98 -6.60 6.51
C MET A 33 -7.27 -7.98 7.08
N TYR A 34 -6.92 -9.04 6.35
CA TYR A 34 -7.34 -10.40 6.70
C TYR A 34 -6.73 -10.89 8.02
N ILE A 35 -5.41 -10.75 8.17
CA ILE A 35 -4.69 -11.28 9.34
C ILE A 35 -5.11 -10.59 10.65
N PRO A 36 -5.18 -9.25 10.72
CA PRO A 36 -5.70 -8.57 11.91
C PRO A 36 -7.14 -8.96 12.25
N GLN A 37 -8.04 -9.04 11.26
CA GLN A 37 -9.44 -9.44 11.47
C GLN A 37 -9.59 -10.87 12.01
N PHE A 38 -8.69 -11.77 11.61
CA PHE A 38 -8.73 -13.17 12.02
C PHE A 38 -8.07 -13.41 13.39
N LEU A 39 -7.03 -12.63 13.74
CA LEU A 39 -6.19 -12.90 14.91
C LEU A 39 -6.46 -11.98 16.11
N ILE A 40 -6.94 -10.76 15.89
CA ILE A 40 -7.12 -9.77 16.95
C ILE A 40 -8.56 -9.80 17.44
N VAL A 41 -8.75 -10.07 18.74
CA VAL A 41 -10.04 -9.97 19.43
C VAL A 41 -10.08 -8.63 20.17
N PRO A 42 -10.89 -7.66 19.73
CA PRO A 42 -10.96 -6.34 20.36
C PRO A 42 -11.31 -6.45 21.86
N GLY A 43 -10.48 -5.86 22.71
CA GLY A 43 -10.68 -5.88 24.16
C GLY A 43 -10.32 -7.18 24.88
N ASP A 44 -9.94 -8.25 24.18
CA ASP A 44 -9.54 -9.53 24.78
C ASP A 44 -8.09 -9.89 24.43
N ALA A 45 -7.19 -9.56 25.36
CA ALA A 45 -5.77 -9.83 25.25
C ALA A 45 -5.43 -11.32 25.21
N ASP A 46 -6.13 -12.11 26.03
CA ASP A 46 -5.84 -13.53 26.20
C ASP A 46 -6.24 -14.31 24.95
N ALA A 47 -7.44 -14.03 24.42
CA ALA A 47 -7.90 -14.62 23.17
C ALA A 47 -7.00 -14.21 21.99
N THR A 48 -6.59 -12.93 21.93
CA THR A 48 -5.68 -12.44 20.88
C THR A 48 -4.33 -13.16 20.93
N ILE A 49 -3.71 -13.28 22.11
CA ILE A 49 -2.43 -13.99 22.28
C ILE A 49 -2.60 -15.47 21.91
N ALA A 50 -3.66 -16.12 22.36
CA ALA A 50 -3.94 -17.52 22.03
C ALA A 50 -4.05 -17.71 20.51
N ASN A 51 -4.82 -16.86 19.82
CA ASN A 51 -4.97 -16.90 18.37
C ASN A 51 -3.62 -16.72 17.65
N ILE A 52 -2.80 -15.75 18.08
CA ILE A 52 -1.48 -15.49 17.50
C ILE A 52 -0.55 -16.68 17.72
N LEU A 53 -0.55 -17.30 18.91
CA LEU A 53 0.32 -18.43 19.21
C LEU A 53 -0.08 -19.67 18.42
N THR A 54 -1.38 -19.97 18.36
CA THR A 54 -1.92 -21.06 17.54
C THR A 54 -1.63 -20.86 16.05
N ASN A 55 -1.63 -19.61 15.57
CA ASN A 55 -1.46 -19.25 14.17
C ASN A 55 -0.15 -18.49 13.90
N SER A 56 0.91 -18.77 14.64
CA SER A 56 2.17 -18.01 14.58
C SER A 56 2.82 -18.01 13.19
N GLY A 57 2.66 -19.10 12.43
CA GLY A 57 3.07 -19.19 11.03
C GLY A 57 2.34 -18.19 10.13
N LEU A 58 1.01 -18.04 10.29
CA LEU A 58 0.21 -17.08 9.53
C LEU A 58 0.60 -15.63 9.87
N PHE A 59 0.84 -15.34 11.15
CA PHE A 59 1.31 -14.01 11.57
C PHE A 59 2.71 -13.69 11.03
N ARG A 60 3.63 -14.67 10.95
CA ARG A 60 4.93 -14.45 10.30
C ARG A 60 4.81 -14.26 8.79
N LEU A 61 3.91 -15.01 8.15
CA LEU A 61 3.62 -14.86 6.73
C LEU A 61 3.03 -13.48 6.39
N SER A 62 2.23 -12.89 7.29
CA SER A 62 1.73 -11.52 7.08
C SER A 62 2.87 -10.51 7.02
N ILE A 63 3.81 -10.56 7.98
CA ILE A 63 5.00 -9.71 7.99
C ILE A 63 5.82 -9.88 6.71
N LEU A 64 6.11 -11.13 6.31
CA LEU A 64 6.86 -11.42 5.08
C LEU A 64 6.11 -10.92 3.83
N SER A 65 4.79 -11.07 3.80
CA SER A 65 3.96 -10.59 2.69
C SER A 65 4.03 -9.07 2.56
N SER A 66 3.99 -8.34 3.67
CA SER A 66 4.18 -6.89 3.68
C SER A 66 5.55 -6.50 3.09
N LEU A 67 6.63 -7.18 3.46
CA LEU A 67 7.96 -6.90 2.90
C LEU A 67 8.02 -7.15 1.38
N VAL A 68 7.40 -8.24 0.90
CA VAL A 68 7.31 -8.55 -0.54
C VAL A 68 6.50 -7.48 -1.29
N VAL A 69 5.42 -6.97 -0.68
CA VAL A 69 4.62 -5.86 -1.23
C VAL A 69 5.48 -4.60 -1.36
N GLN A 70 6.26 -4.26 -0.33
CA GLN A 70 7.13 -3.08 -0.34
C GLN A 70 8.24 -3.18 -1.41
N ILE A 71 8.84 -4.37 -1.60
CA ILE A 71 9.83 -4.59 -2.66
C ILE A 71 9.16 -4.50 -4.05
N SER A 72 7.96 -5.06 -4.18
CA SER A 72 7.19 -5.02 -5.43
C SER A 72 6.85 -3.59 -5.86
N HIS A 73 6.55 -2.70 -4.91
CA HIS A 73 6.33 -1.27 -5.17
C HIS A 73 7.52 -0.59 -5.87
N ILE A 74 8.76 -0.98 -5.58
CA ILE A 74 9.95 -0.45 -6.27
C ILE A 74 9.86 -0.75 -7.77
N PHE A 75 9.59 -2.01 -8.12
CA PHE A 75 9.49 -2.40 -9.53
C PHE A 75 8.30 -1.76 -10.23
N ILE A 76 7.14 -1.71 -9.55
CA ILE A 76 5.92 -1.09 -10.08
C ILE A 76 6.18 0.38 -10.40
N VAL A 77 6.71 1.16 -9.45
CA VAL A 77 6.89 2.60 -9.64
C VAL A 77 7.94 2.92 -10.71
N LEU A 78 8.98 2.08 -10.85
CA LEU A 78 9.97 2.22 -11.93
C LEU A 78 9.39 1.90 -13.31
N LEU A 79 8.52 0.89 -13.42
CA LEU A 79 7.82 0.59 -14.68
C LEU A 79 6.84 1.70 -15.06
N LEU A 80 6.08 2.21 -14.08
CA LEU A 80 5.19 3.35 -14.27
C LEU A 80 5.96 4.63 -14.62
N TYR A 81 7.14 4.84 -14.04
CA TYR A 81 8.03 5.92 -14.42
C TYR A 81 8.45 5.81 -15.89
N LYS A 82 8.91 4.63 -16.33
CA LYS A 82 9.25 4.40 -17.75
C LYS A 82 8.06 4.68 -18.68
N LEU A 83 6.85 4.31 -18.25
CA LEU A 83 5.62 4.51 -19.01
C LEU A 83 5.20 6.00 -19.09
N LEU A 84 5.28 6.73 -17.98
CA LEU A 84 4.73 8.09 -17.85
C LEU A 84 5.77 9.20 -18.04
N LYS A 85 7.07 8.88 -18.00
CA LYS A 85 8.18 9.82 -18.24
C LYS A 85 8.02 10.63 -19.54
N PRO A 86 7.56 10.07 -20.68
CA PRO A 86 7.37 10.83 -21.91
C PRO A 86 6.34 11.97 -21.80
N VAL A 87 5.44 11.94 -20.81
CA VAL A 87 4.43 12.98 -20.61
C VAL A 87 5.04 14.20 -19.93
N LYS A 88 5.62 14.02 -18.73
CA LYS A 88 6.39 15.04 -17.99
C LYS A 88 7.37 14.35 -17.03
N GLY A 89 8.65 14.28 -17.40
CA GLY A 89 9.69 13.58 -16.63
C GLY A 89 9.82 14.00 -15.16
N ASN A 90 9.77 15.31 -14.87
CA ASN A 90 9.91 15.82 -13.50
C ASN A 90 8.75 15.36 -12.59
N ILE A 91 7.52 15.33 -13.11
CA ILE A 91 6.35 14.86 -12.34
C ILE A 91 6.39 13.35 -12.18
N ALA A 92 6.84 12.62 -13.19
CA ALA A 92 7.06 11.17 -13.08
C ALA A 92 8.14 10.84 -12.05
N ALA A 93 9.21 11.64 -11.95
CA ALA A 93 10.23 11.47 -10.93
C ALA A 93 9.66 11.74 -9.52
N LEU A 94 8.80 12.76 -9.38
CA LEU A 94 8.13 13.05 -8.11
C LEU A 94 7.26 11.88 -7.63
N MET A 95 6.53 11.21 -8.54
CA MET A 95 5.79 9.98 -8.26
C MET A 95 6.71 8.88 -7.69
N VAL A 96 7.90 8.70 -8.28
CA VAL A 96 8.90 7.73 -7.80
C VAL A 96 9.40 8.10 -6.41
N ILE A 97 9.75 9.38 -6.19
CA ILE A 97 10.29 9.85 -4.90
C ILE A 97 9.29 9.58 -3.76
N PHE A 98 8.02 9.94 -3.94
CA PHE A 98 7.02 9.73 -2.89
C PHE A 98 6.83 8.25 -2.55
N MET A 99 6.80 7.37 -3.55
CA MET A 99 6.71 5.92 -3.30
C MET A 99 7.97 5.39 -2.62
N LEU A 100 9.16 5.76 -3.09
CA LEU A 100 10.43 5.29 -2.50
C LEU A 100 10.65 5.77 -1.06
N VAL A 101 10.05 6.90 -0.65
CA VAL A 101 10.04 7.35 0.74
C VAL A 101 9.06 6.53 1.59
N SER A 102 7.89 6.16 1.04
CA SER A 102 6.90 5.34 1.77
C SER A 102 7.40 3.92 2.08
N ILE A 103 8.22 3.36 1.18
CA ILE A 103 8.71 1.98 1.28
C ILE A 103 9.44 1.71 2.61
N PRO A 104 10.53 2.41 2.97
CA PRO A 104 11.24 2.17 4.22
C PRO A 104 10.39 2.47 5.46
N ILE A 105 9.50 3.47 5.42
CA ILE A 105 8.58 3.78 6.53
C ILE A 105 7.71 2.55 6.82
N SER A 106 7.11 1.97 5.78
CA SER A 106 6.25 0.80 5.92
C SER A 106 7.03 -0.44 6.34
N MET A 107 8.24 -0.65 5.81
CA MET A 107 9.09 -1.78 6.20
C MET A 107 9.52 -1.70 7.66
N ILE A 108 9.87 -0.52 8.14
CA ILE A 108 10.20 -0.29 9.56
C ILE A 108 8.95 -0.49 10.43
N ASN A 109 7.77 -0.10 9.95
CA ASN A 109 6.52 -0.30 10.68
C ASN A 109 6.19 -1.78 10.95
N GLU A 110 6.68 -2.70 10.12
CA GLU A 110 6.54 -4.14 10.37
C GLU A 110 7.31 -4.64 11.59
N LEU A 111 8.29 -3.86 12.09
CA LEU A 111 8.92 -4.15 13.39
C LEU A 111 7.89 -4.13 14.51
N SER A 112 6.86 -3.29 14.43
CA SER A 112 5.77 -3.24 15.41
C SER A 112 5.02 -4.57 15.46
N ASN A 113 4.67 -5.16 14.31
CA ASN A 113 4.07 -6.49 14.25
C ASN A 113 5.02 -7.57 14.79
N TYR A 114 6.31 -7.51 14.42
CA TYR A 114 7.28 -8.46 14.94
C TYR A 114 7.44 -8.38 16.47
N MET A 115 7.45 -7.17 17.03
CA MET A 115 7.46 -6.94 18.47
C MET A 115 6.19 -7.47 19.14
N ALA A 116 5.02 -7.29 18.52
CA ALA A 116 3.79 -7.89 19.01
C ALA A 116 3.89 -9.43 19.06
N LEU A 117 4.43 -10.06 18.01
CA LEU A 117 4.68 -11.50 17.99
C LEU A 117 5.67 -11.94 19.07
N LEU A 118 6.73 -11.17 19.32
CA LEU A 118 7.67 -11.44 20.42
C LEU A 118 6.97 -11.36 21.78
N MET A 119 6.14 -10.34 22.02
CA MET A 119 5.37 -10.21 23.27
C MET A 119 4.39 -11.38 23.45
N ALA A 120 3.75 -11.85 22.38
CA ALA A 120 2.90 -13.03 22.42
C ALA A 120 3.68 -14.33 22.74
N ASN A 121 4.90 -14.48 22.21
CA ASN A 121 5.78 -15.64 22.45
C ASN A 121 6.61 -15.54 23.73
N SER A 122 6.59 -14.39 24.41
CA SER A 122 7.45 -14.14 25.56
C SER A 122 7.11 -15.07 26.72
N GLY A 123 7.85 -16.18 26.82
CA GLY A 123 8.08 -16.85 28.08
C GLY A 123 8.95 -15.99 29.03
N PRO A 124 9.38 -16.52 30.18
CA PRO A 124 10.05 -15.77 31.26
C PRO A 124 11.33 -15.01 30.89
N SER A 125 11.89 -15.18 29.68
CA SER A 125 13.19 -14.64 29.26
C SER A 125 13.15 -13.21 28.72
N VAL A 126 12.02 -12.72 28.18
CA VAL A 126 11.80 -11.28 27.89
C VAL A 126 11.28 -10.55 29.15
N ALA A 127 10.93 -11.31 30.19
CA ALA A 127 10.38 -10.82 31.43
C ALA A 127 11.39 -10.04 32.31
N GLY A 128 12.70 -10.04 32.03
CA GLY A 128 13.63 -9.26 32.84
C GLY A 128 13.35 -7.75 32.83
N THR A 129 13.00 -7.20 31.66
CA THR A 129 12.79 -5.75 31.46
C THR A 129 11.31 -5.35 31.45
N PHE A 130 10.41 -6.28 31.09
CA PHE A 130 8.96 -6.05 30.96
C PHE A 130 8.11 -7.03 31.79
N ALA A 131 8.69 -7.64 32.84
CA ALA A 131 7.97 -8.54 33.74
C ALA A 131 6.65 -7.92 34.20
N GLY A 132 5.56 -8.63 33.95
CA GLY A 132 4.24 -8.31 34.50
C GLY A 132 3.23 -7.67 33.55
N GLN A 133 3.60 -7.22 32.34
CA GLN A 133 2.63 -6.61 31.41
C GLN A 133 2.81 -6.93 29.90
N PRO A 134 3.08 -8.19 29.49
CA PRO A 134 3.25 -8.54 28.07
C PRO A 134 1.99 -8.23 27.22
N LYS A 135 0.80 -8.32 27.82
CA LYS A 135 -0.49 -8.00 27.18
C LYS A 135 -0.62 -6.53 26.80
N ASN A 136 -0.26 -5.62 27.69
CA ASN A 136 -0.34 -4.18 27.43
C ASN A 136 0.67 -3.76 26.35
N MET A 137 1.86 -4.37 26.38
CA MET A 137 2.88 -4.14 25.36
C MET A 137 2.46 -4.65 23.97
N LEU A 138 1.79 -5.81 23.89
CA LEU A 138 1.23 -6.33 22.64
C LEU A 138 0.31 -5.31 21.96
N PHE A 139 -0.68 -4.79 22.69
CA PHE A 139 -1.63 -3.81 22.14
C PHE A 139 -0.97 -2.47 21.83
N LEU A 140 0.01 -2.05 22.63
CA LEU A 140 0.81 -0.87 22.32
C LEU A 140 1.50 -1.00 20.95
N PHE A 141 2.06 -2.17 20.64
CA PHE A 141 2.69 -2.41 19.34
C PHE A 141 1.68 -2.49 18.18
N PHE A 142 0.49 -3.03 18.40
CA PHE A 142 -0.57 -2.95 17.37
C PHE A 142 -1.04 -1.52 17.12
N GLU A 143 -1.16 -0.73 18.18
CA GLU A 143 -1.50 0.69 18.06
C GLU A 143 -0.39 1.47 17.36
N LEU A 144 0.87 1.20 17.69
CA LEU A 144 2.03 1.76 16.98
C LEU A 144 2.04 1.38 15.51
N HIS A 145 1.73 0.10 15.19
CA HIS A 145 1.63 -0.37 13.82
C HIS A 145 0.54 0.39 13.04
N LYS A 146 -0.63 0.61 13.66
CA LYS A 146 -1.73 1.39 13.07
C LYS A 146 -1.28 2.80 12.72
N TYR A 147 -0.62 3.51 13.63
CA TYR A 147 -0.12 4.87 13.34
C TYR A 147 0.98 4.87 12.27
N GLY A 148 1.85 3.86 12.24
CA GLY A 148 2.83 3.72 11.16
C GLY A 148 2.18 3.51 9.79
N ILE A 149 1.06 2.77 9.71
CA ILE A 149 0.26 2.66 8.48
C ILE A 149 -0.31 4.01 8.08
N LEU A 150 -0.80 4.84 9.01
CA LEU A 150 -1.29 6.19 8.69
C LEU A 150 -0.17 7.09 8.13
N ILE A 151 1.04 7.02 8.69
CA ILE A 151 2.20 7.76 8.18
C ILE A 151 2.59 7.29 6.78
N SER A 152 2.66 5.97 6.55
CA SER A 152 2.88 5.41 5.21
C SER A 152 1.77 5.80 4.22
N GLY A 153 0.52 5.78 4.70
CA GLY A 153 -0.69 6.16 3.98
C GLY A 153 -0.62 7.58 3.43
N PHE A 154 0.00 8.50 4.16
CA PHE A 154 0.21 9.86 3.69
C PHE A 154 1.04 9.89 2.39
N PHE A 155 2.14 9.12 2.36
CA PHE A 155 2.99 9.01 1.16
C PHE A 155 2.35 8.13 0.06
N TRP A 156 1.56 7.11 0.44
CA TRP A 156 0.69 6.37 -0.49
C TRP A 156 -0.39 7.26 -1.11
N GLY A 157 -0.81 8.33 -0.45
CA GLY A 157 -1.59 9.38 -1.09
C GLY A 157 -0.72 10.20 -2.05
N LEU A 158 0.39 10.76 -1.56
CA LEU A 158 1.20 11.73 -2.29
C LEU A 158 1.68 11.25 -3.66
N TRP A 159 2.00 9.96 -3.85
CA TRP A 159 2.42 9.46 -5.17
C TRP A 159 1.25 9.30 -6.16
N LEU A 160 0.00 9.14 -5.69
CA LEU A 160 -1.18 9.04 -6.54
C LEU A 160 -1.50 10.36 -7.23
N PHE A 161 -1.16 11.50 -6.61
CA PHE A 161 -1.35 12.81 -7.22
C PHE A 161 -0.57 13.01 -8.54
N PRO A 162 0.78 12.90 -8.57
CA PRO A 162 1.54 13.00 -9.80
C PRO A 162 1.17 11.88 -10.78
N MET A 163 0.88 10.66 -10.31
CA MET A 163 0.42 9.57 -11.17
C MET A 163 -0.90 9.93 -11.87
N GLY A 164 -1.91 10.36 -11.13
CA GLY A 164 -3.21 10.76 -11.65
C GLY A 164 -3.11 11.91 -12.64
N TYR A 165 -2.30 12.93 -12.32
CA TYR A 165 -2.01 14.05 -13.23
C TYR A 165 -1.38 13.56 -14.55
N LEU A 166 -0.38 12.68 -14.48
CA LEU A 166 0.28 12.13 -15.66
C LEU A 166 -0.69 11.29 -16.51
N VAL A 167 -1.55 10.47 -15.88
CA VAL A 167 -2.58 9.68 -16.56
C VAL A 167 -3.59 10.57 -17.28
N ILE A 168 -4.02 11.69 -16.68
CA ILE A 168 -4.93 12.65 -17.33
C ILE A 168 -4.28 13.28 -18.56
N LYS A 169 -2.97 13.53 -18.52
CA LYS A 169 -2.20 14.19 -19.58
C LYS A 169 -1.59 13.23 -20.60
N SER A 170 -1.66 11.91 -20.39
CA SER A 170 -0.96 10.93 -21.22
C SER A 170 -1.59 10.68 -22.60
N HIS A 171 -2.89 10.93 -22.75
CA HIS A 171 -3.70 10.67 -23.96
C HIS A 171 -3.81 9.18 -24.38
N PHE A 172 -2.85 8.33 -24.00
CA PHE A 172 -2.85 6.89 -24.24
C PHE A 172 -3.56 6.07 -23.14
N LEU A 173 -3.91 6.69 -22.00
CA LEU A 173 -4.77 6.13 -20.95
C LEU A 173 -6.09 6.92 -20.82
N PRO A 174 -7.20 6.30 -20.36
CA PRO A 174 -8.43 7.01 -20.07
C PRO A 174 -8.25 8.04 -18.94
N LYS A 175 -8.72 9.27 -19.19
CA LYS A 175 -8.69 10.36 -18.19
C LYS A 175 -9.44 10.01 -16.90
N VAL A 176 -10.50 9.20 -17.00
CA VAL A 176 -11.30 8.75 -15.85
C VAL A 176 -10.42 8.03 -14.82
N LEU A 177 -9.47 7.19 -15.26
CA LEU A 177 -8.55 6.52 -14.34
C LEU A 177 -7.70 7.54 -13.58
N GLY A 178 -7.21 8.58 -14.27
CA GLY A 178 -6.43 9.62 -13.62
C GLY A 178 -7.24 10.43 -12.61
N ILE A 179 -8.51 10.72 -12.89
CA ILE A 179 -9.41 11.40 -11.92
C ILE A 179 -9.64 10.53 -10.68
N LEU A 180 -9.88 9.23 -10.88
CA LEU A 180 -10.06 8.26 -9.80
C LEU A 180 -8.83 8.19 -8.88
N LEU A 181 -7.62 8.30 -9.43
CA LEU A 181 -6.38 8.37 -8.64
C LEU A 181 -6.27 9.66 -7.82
N ILE A 182 -6.75 10.78 -8.33
CA ILE A 182 -6.79 12.05 -7.59
C ILE A 182 -7.82 11.97 -6.45
N ILE A 183 -8.94 11.29 -6.68
CA ILE A 183 -9.94 11.02 -5.64
C ILE A 183 -9.33 10.13 -4.54
N ALA A 184 -8.62 9.07 -4.91
CA ALA A 184 -7.91 8.21 -3.97
C ALA A 184 -6.84 8.99 -3.17
N PHE A 185 -6.06 9.85 -3.83
CA PHE A 185 -5.11 10.77 -3.18
C PHE A 185 -5.78 11.58 -2.07
N CYS A 186 -6.92 12.22 -2.35
CA CYS A 186 -7.64 12.99 -1.34
C CYS A 186 -8.07 12.11 -0.15
N GLY A 187 -8.55 10.89 -0.42
CA GLY A 187 -8.89 9.91 0.62
C GLY A 187 -7.71 9.61 1.54
N TYR A 188 -6.56 9.20 0.98
CA TYR A 188 -5.35 8.92 1.75
C TYR A 188 -4.88 10.12 2.59
N ILE A 189 -4.82 11.32 2.00
CA ILE A 189 -4.31 12.49 2.72
C ILE A 189 -5.23 12.89 3.86
N VAL A 190 -6.54 12.94 3.62
CA VAL A 190 -7.50 13.33 4.66
C VAL A 190 -7.53 12.28 5.77
N ASP A 191 -7.57 10.99 5.42
CA ASP A 191 -7.59 9.90 6.40
C ASP A 191 -6.34 9.92 7.29
N SER A 192 -5.14 10.03 6.69
CA SER A 192 -3.89 10.13 7.43
C SER A 192 -3.81 11.36 8.32
N LEU A 193 -4.26 12.54 7.86
CA LEU A 193 -4.21 13.77 8.65
C LEU A 193 -5.18 13.72 9.83
N LEU A 194 -6.41 13.22 9.61
CA LEU A 194 -7.41 13.11 10.68
C LEU A 194 -7.03 12.02 11.68
N GLY A 195 -6.55 10.86 11.22
CA GLY A 195 -6.11 9.77 12.09
C GLY A 195 -4.89 10.11 12.95
N LEU A 196 -3.99 10.96 12.45
CA LEU A 196 -2.84 11.45 13.24
C LEU A 196 -3.18 12.66 14.12
N GLY A 197 -4.11 13.52 13.68
CA GLY A 197 -4.42 14.79 14.35
C GLY A 197 -5.56 14.73 15.36
N ILE A 198 -6.47 13.78 15.26
CA ILE A 198 -7.70 13.71 16.05
C ILE A 198 -7.79 12.36 16.79
N PRO A 199 -7.64 12.35 18.13
CA PRO A 199 -7.85 11.15 18.92
C PRO A 199 -9.25 10.55 18.70
N GLY A 200 -9.33 9.25 18.47
CA GLY A 200 -10.60 8.52 18.29
C GLY A 200 -11.24 8.66 16.90
N TYR A 201 -10.63 9.37 15.94
CA TYR A 201 -11.15 9.50 14.58
C TYR A 201 -11.39 8.14 13.89
N GLU A 202 -10.48 7.17 14.07
CA GLU A 202 -10.58 5.84 13.44
C GLU A 202 -11.84 5.06 13.82
N GLU A 203 -12.46 5.37 14.97
CA GLU A 203 -13.69 4.71 15.44
C GLU A 203 -14.96 5.33 14.82
N THR A 204 -14.83 6.42 14.06
CA THR A 204 -15.96 7.12 13.47
C THR A 204 -16.41 6.51 12.14
N ALA A 205 -17.69 6.69 11.81
CA ALA A 205 -18.21 6.34 10.48
C ALA A 205 -17.51 7.12 9.35
N ILE A 206 -16.97 8.31 9.66
CA ILE A 206 -16.25 9.16 8.71
C ILE A 206 -14.97 8.46 8.24
N ALA A 207 -14.21 7.85 9.15
CA ALA A 207 -13.01 7.08 8.80
C ALA A 207 -13.32 5.91 7.85
N SER A 208 -14.44 5.23 8.06
CA SER A 208 -14.88 4.14 7.17
C SER A 208 -15.25 4.65 5.76
N ILE A 209 -15.88 5.82 5.67
CA ILE A 209 -16.27 6.44 4.39
C ILE A 209 -15.04 6.92 3.62
N LEU A 210 -14.06 7.52 4.30
CA LEU A 210 -12.84 8.04 3.65
C LEU A 210 -11.92 6.96 3.10
N LYS A 211 -12.09 5.70 3.55
CA LYS A 211 -11.40 4.54 2.98
C LYS A 211 -11.97 4.09 1.62
N LEU A 212 -13.23 4.42 1.29
CA LEU A 212 -13.86 4.02 0.02
C LEU A 212 -13.17 4.59 -1.23
N PRO A 213 -12.82 5.90 -1.29
CA PRO A 213 -12.03 6.47 -2.38
C PRO A 213 -10.72 5.74 -2.69
N MET A 214 -10.08 5.10 -1.70
CA MET A 214 -8.78 4.44 -1.89
C MET A 214 -8.91 3.26 -2.85
N TYR A 215 -10.04 2.53 -2.84
CA TYR A 215 -10.28 1.41 -3.77
C TYR A 215 -10.35 1.82 -5.24
N CYS A 216 -10.52 3.12 -5.54
CA CYS A 216 -10.50 3.62 -6.90
C CYS A 216 -9.14 3.38 -7.60
N GLU A 217 -8.04 3.25 -6.85
CA GLU A 217 -6.71 3.01 -7.42
C GLU A 217 -6.59 1.64 -8.09
N ILE A 218 -7.41 0.66 -7.70
CA ILE A 218 -7.43 -0.73 -8.22
C ILE A 218 -7.79 -0.77 -9.72
N LEU A 219 -8.50 0.24 -10.22
CA LEU A 219 -8.95 0.27 -11.61
C LEU A 219 -7.81 0.52 -12.61
N LEU A 220 -6.76 1.26 -12.20
CA LEU A 220 -5.59 1.49 -13.05
C LEU A 220 -4.82 0.19 -13.37
N PRO A 221 -4.35 -0.61 -12.38
CA PRO A 221 -3.58 -1.81 -12.67
C PRO A 221 -4.38 -2.85 -13.45
N LEU A 222 -5.68 -3.00 -13.17
CA LEU A 222 -6.57 -3.86 -13.97
C LEU A 222 -6.66 -3.38 -15.42
N TRP A 223 -6.78 -2.07 -15.65
CA TRP A 223 -6.78 -1.52 -17.00
C TRP A 223 -5.45 -1.80 -17.71
N LEU A 224 -4.33 -1.55 -17.06
CA LEU A 224 -2.99 -1.78 -17.61
C LEU A 224 -2.77 -3.26 -17.97
N LEU A 225 -3.26 -4.17 -17.13
CA LEU A 225 -3.16 -5.62 -17.33
C LEU A 225 -3.96 -6.09 -18.56
N PHE A 226 -5.25 -5.72 -18.64
CA PHE A 226 -6.13 -6.24 -19.69
C PHE A 226 -6.11 -5.44 -20.98
N LYS A 227 -6.13 -4.10 -20.89
CA LYS A 227 -6.23 -3.20 -22.06
C LYS A 227 -4.89 -2.62 -22.48
N GLY A 228 -3.96 -2.42 -21.56
CA GLY A 228 -2.68 -1.77 -21.86
C GLY A 228 -2.85 -0.31 -22.28
N ILE A 229 -2.05 0.14 -23.25
CA ILE A 229 -2.06 1.54 -23.75
C ILE A 229 -2.70 1.64 -25.13
N LYS A 230 -3.29 2.80 -25.45
CA LYS A 230 -3.77 3.08 -26.81
C LYS A 230 -2.59 3.32 -27.77
N PRO A 231 -2.65 2.84 -29.02
CA PRO A 231 -1.69 3.22 -30.04
C PRO A 231 -1.75 4.72 -30.30
N SER A 232 -0.60 5.36 -30.51
CA SER A 232 -0.57 6.72 -31.08
C SER A 232 -1.18 6.68 -32.48
N LEU A 233 -1.84 7.78 -32.88
CA LEU A 233 -2.49 7.90 -34.20
C LEU A 233 -1.51 7.58 -35.35
N ASP A 234 -0.22 7.87 -35.19
CA ASP A 234 0.83 7.58 -36.19
C ASP A 234 1.29 6.11 -36.24
N ALA A 235 0.96 5.29 -35.23
CA ALA A 235 1.31 3.87 -35.20
C ALA A 235 0.23 2.96 -35.81
N ALA A 236 -0.96 3.52 -36.06
CA ALA A 236 -2.11 2.84 -36.65
C ALA A 236 -2.15 2.90 -38.19
N GLN A 237 -1.27 3.72 -38.79
CA GLN A 237 -0.94 3.71 -40.23
C GLN A 237 0.27 2.78 -40.49
#